data_AF-A0A7I4B4W7-F1
#
_entry.id   AF-A0A7I4B4W7-F1
#
_cell.length_a   1.000
_cell.length_b   1.000
_cell.length_c   1.000
_cell.angle_alpha   90.00
_cell.angle_beta   90.00
_cell.angle_gamma   90.00
#
_symmetry.space_group_name_H-M   'P 1'
#
loop_
_entity.id
_entity.type
_entity.pdbx_description
1 polymer ?
#
loop_
_entity_poly.entity_id
_entity_poly.type
_entity_poly.pdbx_seq_one_letter_code
_entity_poly.pdbx_strand_id
1 'polypeptide(L)'
;MPWFYTGDIGQFHGDGCVEIIDRKKDIVKLQAGEYVSLGKVEAVLIGSVYVDNVMLHADPFHSYTVALIVANQAAPQDWAQKAGVSLILLTCARGRRHAKRFLLQ
;
A
#
# COMPACT_ATOMS: atom_id res chain seq x y z
N MET A 1 25.15 18.78 -25.51
CA MET A 1 23.70 18.53 -25.38
C MET A 1 23.39 18.39 -23.90
N PRO A 2 22.40 19.11 -23.35
CA PRO A 2 21.98 18.92 -21.97
C PRO A 2 21.23 17.59 -21.81
N TRP A 3 21.44 16.92 -20.69
CA TRP A 3 20.75 15.68 -20.32
C TRP A 3 19.27 15.96 -19.99
N PHE A 4 18.37 15.05 -20.37
CA PHE A 4 16.96 15.11 -20.00
C PHE A 4 16.72 14.34 -18.69
N TYR A 5 16.26 15.05 -17.65
CA TYR A 5 16.02 14.46 -16.34
C TYR A 5 14.60 13.87 -16.26
N THR A 6 14.47 12.57 -16.56
CA THR A 6 13.18 11.86 -16.51
C THR A 6 12.62 11.72 -15.08
N GLY A 7 13.49 11.70 -14.07
CA GLY A 7 13.10 11.45 -12.68
C GLY A 7 12.83 9.99 -12.36
N ASP A 8 13.16 9.09 -13.29
CA ASP A 8 13.15 7.64 -13.11
C ASP A 8 14.47 7.14 -12.51
N ILE A 9 14.36 6.12 -11.66
CA ILE A 9 15.49 5.40 -11.08
C ILE A 9 15.57 4.07 -11.83
N GLY A 10 16.70 3.87 -12.53
CA GLY A 10 16.96 2.65 -13.28
C GLY A 10 18.23 1.94 -12.79
N GLN A 11 18.25 0.62 -12.93
CA GLN A 11 19.43 -0.21 -12.71
C GLN A 11 19.96 -0.70 -14.06
N PHE A 12 21.26 -0.53 -14.25
CA PHE A 12 21.98 -1.09 -15.39
C PHE A 12 22.36 -2.54 -15.09
N HIS A 13 21.93 -3.44 -15.96
CA HIS A 13 22.34 -4.84 -15.93
C HIS A 13 23.63 -5.03 -16.75
N GLY A 14 24.38 -6.09 -16.44
CA GLY A 14 25.66 -6.40 -17.11
C GLY A 14 25.55 -6.58 -18.62
N ASP A 15 24.35 -6.93 -19.10
CA ASP A 15 24.03 -7.15 -20.51
C ASP A 15 23.74 -5.84 -21.29
N GLY A 16 23.83 -4.68 -20.63
CA GLY A 16 23.55 -3.37 -21.24
C GLY A 16 22.07 -2.98 -21.23
N CYS A 17 21.19 -3.80 -20.65
CA CYS A 17 19.79 -3.48 -20.43
C CYS A 17 19.61 -2.55 -19.22
N VAL A 18 18.60 -1.68 -19.27
CA VAL A 18 18.20 -0.82 -18.15
C VAL A 18 16.83 -1.24 -17.66
N GLU A 19 16.72 -1.59 -16.39
CA GLU A 19 15.46 -1.86 -15.71
C GLU A 19 15.01 -0.62 -14.94
N ILE A 20 13.75 -0.21 -15.14
CA ILE A 20 13.14 0.90 -14.40
C ILE A 20 12.65 0.34 -13.07
N ILE A 21 13.25 0.80 -11.98
CA ILE A 21 12.97 0.32 -10.63
C ILE A 21 11.85 1.12 -9.99
N ASP A 22 11.93 2.45 -10.06
CA ASP A 22 11.02 3.34 -9.33
C ASP A 22 11.08 4.80 -9.81
N ARG A 23 10.20 5.64 -9.28
CA ARG A 23 10.25 7.10 -9.43
C ARG A 23 10.98 7.74 -8.26
N LYS A 24 11.79 8.77 -8.53
CA LYS A 24 12.47 9.54 -7.48
C LYS A 24 11.53 10.15 -6.44
N LYS A 25 10.27 10.44 -6.80
CA LYS A 25 9.27 11.02 -5.90
C LYS A 25 8.59 10.00 -5.00
N ASP A 26 8.58 8.73 -5.40
CA ASP A 26 7.83 7.67 -4.70
C ASP A 26 8.69 6.93 -3.68
N ILE A 27 10.01 7.15 -3.71
CA ILE A 27 10.94 6.64 -2.70
C ILE A 27 11.04 7.65 -1.56
N VAL A 28 10.70 7.20 -0.35
CA VAL A 28 10.84 7.98 0.88
C VAL A 28 11.90 7.35 1.78
N LYS A 29 12.77 8.19 2.34
CA LYS A 29 13.73 7.79 3.37
C LYS A 29 13.10 7.94 4.74
N LEU A 30 12.97 6.85 5.48
CA LEU A 30 12.50 6.86 6.87
C LEU A 30 13.59 7.38 7.81
N GLN A 31 13.19 7.78 9.02
CA GLN A 31 14.14 8.24 10.06
C GLN A 31 15.24 7.19 10.37
N ALA A 32 14.91 5.90 10.23
CA ALA A 32 15.86 4.79 10.42
C ALA A 32 16.95 4.71 9.35
N GLY A 33 16.85 5.49 8.27
CA GLY A 33 17.80 5.47 7.15
C GLY A 33 17.45 4.50 6.03
N GLU A 34 16.40 3.70 6.20
CA GLU A 34 15.86 2.79 5.20
C GLU A 34 15.07 3.54 4.13
N TYR A 35 15.13 3.04 2.89
CA TYR A 35 14.39 3.56 1.75
C TYR A 35 13.18 2.68 1.49
N VAL A 36 12.00 3.29 1.43
CA VAL A 36 10.75 2.59 1.15
C VAL A 36 10.16 3.11 -0.16
N SER A 37 9.92 2.18 -1.08
CA SER A 37 9.22 2.40 -2.33
C SER A 37 7.71 2.33 -2.10
N LEU A 38 7.02 3.47 -2.10
CA LEU A 38 5.57 3.50 -1.85
C LEU A 38 4.79 2.75 -2.94
N GLY A 39 5.05 3.06 -4.21
CA GLY A 39 4.32 2.44 -5.33
C GLY A 39 4.47 0.92 -5.40
N LYS A 40 5.64 0.38 -5.02
CA LYS A 40 5.85 -1.09 -4.97
C LYS A 40 5.00 -1.74 -3.89
N VAL A 41 4.94 -1.14 -2.71
CA VAL A 41 4.15 -1.69 -1.60
C VAL A 41 2.65 -1.57 -1.90
N GLU A 42 2.21 -0.46 -2.54
CA GLU A 42 0.84 -0.32 -3.01
C GLU A 42 0.46 -1.41 -4.03
N ALA A 43 1.32 -1.67 -5.01
CA ALA A 43 1.09 -2.69 -6.02
C ALA A 43 0.94 -4.10 -5.40
N VAL A 44 1.75 -4.43 -4.40
CA VAL A 44 1.63 -5.71 -3.67
C VAL A 44 0.32 -5.79 -2.88
N LEU A 45 -0.09 -4.70 -2.23
CA LEU A 45 -1.32 -4.66 -1.44
C LEU A 45 -2.58 -4.77 -2.30
N ILE A 46 -2.58 -4.15 -3.49
CA ILE A 46 -3.68 -4.25 -4.47
C ILE A 46 -3.83 -5.69 -5.00
N GLY A 47 -2.77 -6.50 -4.98
CA GLY A 47 -2.86 -7.91 -5.36
C GLY A 47 -3.71 -8.77 -4.40
N SER A 48 -4.07 -8.25 -3.23
CA SER A 48 -4.90 -8.97 -2.25
C SER A 48 -6.39 -8.88 -2.59
N VAL A 49 -7.10 -10.01 -2.48
CA VAL A 49 -8.55 -10.11 -2.73
C VAL A 49 -9.39 -9.27 -1.75
N TYR A 50 -8.80 -8.86 -0.63
CA TYR A 50 -9.48 -8.07 0.41
C TYR A 50 -9.36 -6.55 0.23
N VAL A 51 -8.54 -6.08 -0.71
CA VAL A 51 -8.22 -4.66 -0.88
C VAL A 51 -8.74 -4.19 -2.23
N ASP A 52 -9.61 -3.17 -2.25
CA ASP A 52 -10.06 -2.54 -3.49
C ASP A 52 -9.13 -1.38 -3.90
N ASN A 53 -8.79 -0.51 -2.96
CA ASN A 53 -7.89 0.62 -3.20
C ASN A 53 -6.98 0.84 -2.00
N VAL A 54 -5.76 1.29 -2.27
CA VAL A 54 -4.78 1.62 -1.23
C VAL A 54 -4.05 2.91 -1.60
N MET A 55 -3.73 3.70 -0.58
CA MET A 55 -2.83 4.84 -0.68
C MET A 55 -1.86 4.79 0.49
N LEU A 56 -0.57 4.81 0.20
CA LEU A 56 0.48 4.86 1.20
C LEU A 56 0.97 6.29 1.42
N HIS A 57 1.27 6.57 2.68
CA HIS A 57 1.89 7.81 3.10
C HIS A 57 3.04 7.49 4.04
N ALA A 58 4.20 8.06 3.75
CA ALA A 58 5.37 7.98 4.60
C ALA A 58 5.87 9.39 4.89
N ASP A 59 6.19 9.62 6.16
CA ASP A 59 6.79 10.86 6.62
C ASP A 59 8.26 10.59 6.96
N PRO A 60 9.23 11.36 6.40
CA PRO A 60 10.65 11.22 6.73
C PRO A 60 10.98 11.36 8.22
N PHE A 61 10.15 12.05 8.98
CA PHE A 61 10.34 12.24 10.43
C PHE A 61 9.88 11.05 11.27
N HIS A 62 9.21 10.07 10.66
CA HIS A 62 8.70 8.89 11.33
C HIS A 62 9.43 7.63 10.85
N SER A 63 9.50 6.62 11.71
CA SER A 63 10.08 5.30 11.39
C SER A 63 9.07 4.32 10.78
N TYR A 64 7.84 4.76 10.53
CA TYR A 64 6.74 3.93 10.07
C TYR A 64 6.00 4.57 8.90
N THR A 65 5.41 3.72 8.07
CA THR A 65 4.53 4.12 6.96
C THR A 65 3.07 3.86 7.32
N VAL A 66 2.18 4.74 6.91
CA VAL A 66 0.73 4.61 7.13
C VAL A 66 0.05 4.32 5.80
N ALA A 67 -0.96 3.45 5.83
CA ALA A 67 -1.77 3.10 4.67
C ALA A 67 -3.23 3.48 4.89
N LEU A 68 -3.86 4.10 3.89
CA LEU A 68 -5.30 4.21 3.79
C LEU A 68 -5.79 3.10 2.86
N ILE A 69 -6.66 2.23 3.37
CA ILE A 69 -7.12 1.04 2.64
C ILE A 69 -8.64 1.08 2.54
N VAL A 70 -9.15 0.89 1.32
CA VAL A 70 -10.55 0.61 1.04
C VAL A 70 -10.69 -0.90 0.93
N ALA A 71 -11.39 -1.52 1.88
CA ALA A 71 -11.60 -2.96 1.91
C ALA A 71 -12.71 -3.38 0.93
N ASN A 72 -12.46 -4.48 0.23
CA ASN A 72 -13.46 -5.14 -0.61
C ASN A 72 -14.56 -5.76 0.26
N GLN A 73 -15.82 -5.53 -0.07
CA GLN A 73 -16.96 -6.05 0.71
C GLN A 73 -17.37 -7.48 0.32
N ALA A 74 -17.09 -7.91 -0.91
CA ALA A 74 -17.47 -9.24 -1.40
C ALA A 74 -16.57 -10.33 -0.82
N ALA A 75 -15.26 -10.10 -0.77
CA ALA A 75 -14.31 -11.11 -0.31
C ALA A 75 -14.51 -11.55 1.16
N PRO A 76 -14.78 -10.65 2.13
CA PRO A 76 -15.11 -11.03 3.50
C PRO A 76 -16.46 -11.77 3.61
N GLN A 77 -17.43 -11.44 2.75
CA GLN A 77 -18.72 -12.14 2.73
C GLN A 77 -18.55 -13.59 2.28
N ASP A 78 -17.79 -13.81 1.20
CA ASP A 78 -17.50 -15.16 0.70
C ASP A 78 -16.71 -15.99 1.72
N TRP A 79 -15.75 -15.37 2.41
CA TRP A 79 -15.02 -16.04 3.49
C TRP A 79 -15.92 -16.38 4.67
N ALA A 80 -16.81 -15.46 5.08
CA ALA A 80 -17.72 -15.68 6.19
C ALA A 80 -18.73 -16.80 5.93
N GLN A 81 -19.27 -16.87 4.71
CA GLN A 81 -20.14 -17.96 4.29
C GLN A 81 -19.44 -19.31 4.38
N LYS A 82 -18.17 -19.39 3.99
CA LYS A 82 -17.36 -20.61 4.10
C LYS A 82 -17.00 -20.96 5.55
N ALA A 83 -16.75 -19.95 6.39
CA ALA A 83 -16.37 -20.13 7.78
C ALA A 83 -17.57 -20.38 8.72
N GLY A 84 -18.81 -20.22 8.24
CA GLY A 84 -20.02 -20.37 9.06
C GLY A 84 -20.17 -19.28 10.13
N VAL A 85 -19.49 -18.14 9.96
CA VAL A 85 -19.51 -17.02 10.90
C VAL A 85 -20.49 -15.96 10.38
N SER A 86 -21.38 -15.45 11.24
CA SER A 86 -22.24 -14.33 10.91
C SER A 86 -21.40 -13.05 10.78
N LEU A 87 -21.13 -12.62 9.55
CA LEU A 87 -20.45 -11.36 9.33
C LEU A 87 -21.43 -10.20 9.61
N ILE A 88 -21.30 -9.56 10.76
CA ILE A 88 -21.86 -8.22 10.95
C ILE A 88 -20.93 -7.27 10.20
N LEU A 89 -21.19 -7.12 8.90
CA LEU A 89 -20.64 -6.01 8.14
C LEU A 89 -21.33 -4.77 8.72
N LEU A 90 -20.61 -4.03 9.58
CA LEU A 90 -21.00 -2.68 9.97
C LEU A 90 -20.95 -1.82 8.69
N THR A 91 -21.98 -1.91 7.85
CA THR A 91 -22.37 -0.80 7.00
C THR A 91 -22.54 0.36 7.97
N CYS A 92 -21.65 1.35 7.90
CA CYS A 92 -21.70 2.55 8.71
C CYS A 92 -22.93 3.37 8.28
N ALA A 93 -24.12 2.89 8.64
CA ALA A 93 -25.28 3.71 8.78
C ALA A 93 -25.13 4.45 10.11
N ARG A 94 -24.62 5.69 9.99
CA ARG A 94 -24.71 6.78 10.97
C ARG A 94 -23.71 6.74 12.13
N GLY A 95 -22.79 7.70 12.03
CA GLY A 95 -22.23 8.49 13.13
C GLY A 95 -22.28 7.87 14.53
N ARG A 96 -21.21 7.17 14.91
CA ARG A 96 -20.74 7.12 16.29
C ARG A 96 -19.24 6.84 16.28
N ARG A 97 -18.52 7.79 16.86
CA ARG A 97 -17.08 7.77 17.14
C ARG A 97 -16.73 6.48 17.88
N HIS A 98 -16.02 5.56 17.23
CA HIS A 98 -15.03 4.69 17.86
C HIS A 98 -14.37 3.85 16.76
N ALA A 99 -13.24 4.34 16.26
CA ALA A 99 -12.30 3.54 15.48
C ALA A 99 -11.76 2.42 16.37
N LYS A 100 -12.37 1.24 16.29
CA LYS A 100 -11.82 0.01 16.89
C LYS A 100 -10.93 -0.67 15.87
N ARG A 101 -9.64 -0.36 16.01
CA ARG A 101 -8.45 -1.18 15.73
C ARG A 101 -8.78 -2.59 15.22
N PHE A 102 -8.71 -2.78 13.90
CA PHE A 102 -8.68 -4.09 13.26
C PHE A 102 -7.28 -4.67 13.49
N LEU A 103 -7.08 -5.32 14.64
CA LEU A 103 -5.92 -6.15 14.89
C LEU A 103 -6.36 -7.59 14.62
N LEU A 104 -5.81 -8.18 13.57
CA LEU A 104 -5.81 -9.63 13.37
C LEU A 104 -5.17 -10.30 14.60
N GLN A 105 -5.95 -11.11 15.30
CA GLN A 105 -5.52 -12.24 16.11
C GLN A 105 -6.42 -13.42 15.76
#